data_AF-A0A1B7VR25-F1
#
_entry.id   AF-A0A1B7VR25-F1
#
_cell.length_a   1.000
_cell.length_b   1.000
_cell.length_c   1.000
_cell.angle_alpha   90.00
_cell.angle_beta   90.00
_cell.angle_gamma   90.00
#
_symmetry.space_group_name_H-M   'P 1'
#
loop_
_entity.id
_entity.type
_entity.pdbx_description
1 polymer ?
#
loop_
_entity_poly.entity_id
_entity_poly.type
_entity_poly.pdbx_seq_one_letter_code
_entity_poly.pdbx_strand_id
1 'polypeptide(L)' 'MTISRMFANMAQFLSEAFMRIFTPANDAYPVIGVQPFTGSFYKKGKATW' A
#
# COMPACT_ATOMS: atom_id res chain seq x y z
N MET A 1 16.60 -22.30 25.84
CA MET A 1 17.87 -22.64 25.17
C MET A 1 18.04 -21.77 23.92
N THR A 2 19.25 -21.37 23.56
CA THR A 2 19.52 -20.44 22.44
C THR A 2 19.01 -20.97 21.10
N ILE A 3 19.08 -22.28 20.89
CA ILE A 3 18.63 -22.96 19.67
C ILE A 3 17.11 -22.88 19.48
N SER A 4 16.33 -23.08 20.56
CA SER A 4 14.86 -22.99 20.46
C SER A 4 14.39 -21.57 20.12
N ARG A 5 15.13 -20.55 20.57
CA ARG A 5 14.86 -19.14 20.22
C ARG A 5 15.19 -18.84 18.76
N MET A 6 16.25 -19.42 18.22
CA MET A 6 16.62 -19.28 16.81
C MET A 6 15.56 -19.88 15.88
N PHE A 7 15.05 -21.07 16.18
CA PHE A 7 13.96 -21.69 15.42
C PHE A 7 12.67 -20.87 15.47
N ALA A 8 12.31 -20.33 16.64
CA ALA A 8 11.13 -19.49 16.79
C ALA A 8 11.22 -18.23 15.91
N ASN A 9 12.38 -17.56 15.89
CA ASN A 9 12.59 -16.39 15.04
C ASN A 9 12.51 -16.73 13.55
N MET A 10 13.03 -17.91 13.16
CA MET A 10 13.00 -18.36 11.76
C MET A 10 11.57 -18.69 11.31
N ALA A 11 10.81 -19.39 12.16
CA ALA A 11 9.40 -19.67 11.92
C ALA A 11 8.59 -18.38 11.81
N GLN A 12 8.80 -17.42 12.71
CA GLN A 12 8.15 -16.11 12.66
C GLN A 12 8.43 -15.38 11.34
N PHE A 13 9.69 -15.28 10.92
CA PHE A 13 10.07 -14.63 9.67
C PHE A 13 9.39 -15.26 8.45
N LEU A 14 9.39 -16.59 8.38
CA LEU A 14 8.74 -17.32 7.29
C LEU A 14 7.22 -17.16 7.31
N SER A 15 6.59 -17.20 8.48
CA SER A 15 5.14 -17.00 8.62
C SER A 15 4.71 -15.58 8.24
N GLU A 16 5.47 -14.55 8.62
CA GLU A 16 5.20 -13.16 8.22
C GLU A 16 5.33 -12.97 6.71
N ALA A 17 6.38 -13.53 6.09
CA ALA A 17 6.57 -13.49 4.65
C ALA A 17 5.45 -14.25 3.91
N PHE A 18 5.08 -15.43 4.40
CA PHE A 18 4.00 -16.23 3.84
C PHE A 18 2.67 -15.48 3.88
N MET A 19 2.33 -14.88 5.03
CA MET A 19 1.15 -14.03 5.15
C MET A 19 1.25 -12.85 4.17
N ARG A 20 2.38 -12.16 4.07
CA ARG A 20 2.49 -11.02 3.15
C ARG A 20 2.30 -11.39 1.67
N ILE A 21 2.76 -12.57 1.25
CA ILE A 21 2.69 -13.02 -0.16
C ILE A 21 1.33 -13.65 -0.50
N PHE A 22 0.79 -14.45 0.41
CA PHE A 22 -0.39 -15.29 0.14
C PHE A 22 -1.67 -14.80 0.84
N THR A 23 -1.60 -13.79 1.71
CA THR A 23 -2.81 -13.12 2.17
C THR A 23 -3.47 -12.48 0.95
N PRO A 24 -4.82 -12.54 0.84
CA PRO A 24 -5.53 -11.78 -0.17
C PRO A 24 -5.02 -10.35 -0.15
N ALA A 25 -4.38 -9.94 -1.25
CA ALA A 25 -4.01 -8.55 -1.38
C ALA A 25 -5.31 -7.77 -1.27
N ASN A 26 -5.41 -6.88 -0.29
CA ASN A 26 -6.47 -5.88 -0.27
C ASN A 26 -6.17 -4.83 -1.35
N ASP A 27 -5.90 -5.31 -2.56
CA ASP A 27 -5.76 -4.57 -3.81
C ASP A 27 -7.17 -4.23 -4.31
N ALA A 28 -8.06 -3.84 -3.39
CA ALA A 28 -9.30 -3.16 -3.69
C ALA A 28 -8.97 -1.75 -4.18
N TYR A 29 -8.22 -1.67 -5.28
CA TYR A 29 -8.18 -0.46 -6.07
C TYR A 29 -9.61 -0.23 -6.53
N PRO A 30 -10.15 0.98 -6.31
CA PRO A 30 -11.46 1.29 -6.84
C PRO A 30 -11.45 1.00 -8.34
N VAL A 31 -12.46 0.28 -8.82
CA VAL A 31 -12.65 -0.05 -10.26
C VAL A 31 -12.56 1.21 -11.12
N ILE A 32 -12.83 2.36 -10.51
CA ILE A 32 -12.61 3.69 -11.06
C ILE A 32 -11.38 4.33 -10.39
N GLY A 33 -10.23 4.27 -11.05
CA GLY A 33 -9.16 5.21 -10.74
C GLY A 33 -9.67 6.63 -10.99
N VAL A 34 -9.45 7.56 -10.05
CA VAL A 34 -9.69 8.98 -10.35
C VAL A 34 -8.66 9.38 -11.40
N GLN A 35 -9.10 9.50 -12.65
CA GLN A 35 -8.27 10.02 -13.72
C GLN A 35 -7.90 11.47 -13.35
N PRO A 36 -6.63 11.84 -13.19
CA PRO A 36 -6.21 13.17 -12.71
C PRO A 36 -6.45 14.30 -13.73
N PHE A 37 -7.43 14.16 -14.63
CA PHE A 37 -7.89 15.20 -15.56
C PHE A 37 -9.27 15.75 -15.21
N THR A 38 -9.87 15.34 -14.09
CA THR A 38 -11.09 15.97 -13.55
C THR A 38 -10.78 17.14 -12.58
N GLY A 39 -9.56 17.66 -12.61
CA GLY A 39 -9.23 18.92 -11.96
C GLY A 39 -10.03 20.05 -12.60
N SER A 40 -10.75 20.84 -11.79
CA SER A 40 -11.43 22.04 -12.28
C SER A 40 -10.40 22.98 -12.90
N PHE A 41 -10.67 23.50 -14.10
CA PHE A 41 -9.80 24.51 -14.71
C PHE A 41 -9.52 25.62 -13.69
N TYR A 42 -8.23 25.92 -13.46
CA TYR A 42 -7.85 27.06 -12.65
C TYR A 42 -8.51 28.32 -13.23
N LYS A 43 -9.53 28.85 -12.54
CA LYS A 43 -10.12 30.14 -12.90
C LYS A 43 -9.06 31.19 -12.62
N LYS A 44 -8.38 31.61 -13.69
CA LYS A 44 -7.47 32.76 -13.68
C LYS A 44 -8.25 33.94 -13.10
N GLY A 45 -8.04 34.25 -11.82
CA GLY A 45 -8.40 35.54 -11.28
C GLY A 45 -7.79 36.58 -12.22
N LYS A 46 -8.59 37.52 -12.71
CA LYS A 46 -8.09 38.60 -13.55
C LYS A 46 -6.94 39.23 -12.78
N ALA A 47 -5.72 39.12 -13.30
CA ALA A 47 -4.61 39.90 -12.79
C ALA A 47 -5.02 41.35 -12.98
N THR A 48 -5.38 42.02 -11.89
CA THR A 48 -5.50 43.46 -11.85
C THR A 48 -4.07 43.99 -11.95
N TRP A 49 -3.73 44.49 -13.13
CA TRP A 49 -2.65 45.46 -13.29
C TRP A 49 -3.05 46.77 -12.62
#